data_AF-A0A2V5V2I2-F1
#
_entry.id   AF-A0A2V5V2I2-F1
#
_cell.length_a   1.000
_cell.length_b   1.000
_cell.length_c   1.000
_cell.angle_alpha   90.00
_cell.angle_beta   90.00
_cell.angle_gamma   90.00
#
_symmetry.space_group_name_H-M   'P 1'
#
loop_
_entity.id
_entity.type
_entity.pdbx_description
1 polymer ?
#
loop_
_entity_poly.entity_id
_entity_poly.type
_entity_poly.pdbx_seq_one_letter_code
_entity_poly.pdbx_strand_id
1 'polypeptide(L)'
;VGPCVKVYTTAKADLASPKDGFALLSEDQVTAKWEVPPKLIGDVLALTGDSVDNIPGIGLGRKTAAALIREFAGLEPLLNNIDKVKSARTREKVANGREQVLQNR
;
A
#
# COMPACT_ATOMS: atom_id res chain seq x y z
N VAL A 1 13.30 0.77 11.12
CA VAL A 1 12.53 1.37 10.00
C VAL A 1 13.50 2.18 9.16
N GLY A 2 13.46 2.07 7.83
CA GLY A 2 14.50 2.56 6.93
C GLY A 2 14.80 4.07 7.03
N PRO A 3 15.78 4.58 6.26
CA PRO A 3 16.32 5.94 6.45
C PRO A 3 15.28 7.07 6.35
N CYS A 4 14.14 6.86 5.66
CA CYS A 4 13.17 7.93 5.37
C CYS A 4 11.72 7.67 5.84
N VAL A 5 11.37 6.46 6.31
CA VAL A 5 9.98 6.11 6.66
C VAL A 5 9.94 5.46 8.04
N LYS A 6 9.09 5.97 8.93
CA LYS A 6 8.81 5.39 10.27
C LYS A 6 7.33 5.03 10.33
N VAL A 7 7.03 3.77 10.68
CA VAL A 7 5.65 3.27 10.75
C VAL A 7 5.31 3.01 12.20
N TYR A 8 4.29 3.72 12.70
CA TYR A 8 3.76 3.56 14.04
C TYR A 8 2.42 2.81 13.98
N THR A 9 2.10 2.09 15.04
CA THR A 9 0.84 1.36 15.18
C THR A 9 0.27 1.57 16.57
N THR A 10 -1.05 1.71 16.64
CA THR A 10 -1.82 1.76 17.89
C THR A 10 -2.59 0.46 18.14
N ALA A 11 -2.43 -0.52 17.25
CA ALA A 11 -3.10 -1.82 17.39
C ALA A 11 -2.55 -2.55 18.62
N LYS A 12 -3.44 -2.97 19.53
CA LYS A 12 -3.06 -3.62 20.79
C LYS A 12 -2.16 -4.84 20.63
N ALA A 13 -2.29 -5.57 19.52
CA ALA A 13 -1.47 -6.74 19.22
C ALA A 13 0.00 -6.41 18.92
N ASP A 14 0.29 -5.17 18.55
CA ASP A 14 1.63 -4.72 18.18
C ASP A 14 2.33 -3.96 19.33
N LEU A 15 1.64 -3.72 20.46
CA LEU A 15 2.18 -2.95 21.59
C LEU A 15 3.09 -3.82 22.46
N ALA A 16 4.23 -3.29 22.89
CA ALA A 16 5.14 -3.97 23.81
C ALA A 16 4.51 -4.13 25.20
N SER A 17 3.76 -3.13 25.65
CA SER A 17 2.95 -3.18 26.87
C SER A 17 1.52 -2.70 26.57
N PRO A 18 0.47 -3.29 27.20
CA PRO A 18 -0.92 -2.84 27.03
C PRO A 18 -1.19 -1.39 27.46
N LYS A 19 -0.25 -0.77 28.18
CA LYS A 19 -0.32 0.62 28.65
C LYS A 19 0.30 1.61 27.65
N ASP A 20 1.04 1.12 26.66
CA ASP A 20 1.70 1.98 25.67
C ASP A 20 0.64 2.55 24.70
N GLY A 21 0.78 3.83 24.32
CA GLY A 21 -0.15 4.46 23.37
C GLY A 21 0.10 4.06 21.91
N PHE A 22 1.33 3.68 21.57
CA PHE A 22 1.75 3.28 20.23
C PHE A 22 3.04 2.45 20.29
N ALA A 23 3.35 1.73 19.20
CA ALA A 23 4.62 1.05 19.00
C ALA A 23 5.23 1.41 17.64
N LEU A 24 6.56 1.44 17.57
CA LEU A 24 7.31 1.59 16.32
C LEU A 24 7.54 0.20 15.71
N LEU A 25 7.07 -0.01 14.47
CA LEU A 25 7.25 -1.28 13.77
C LEU A 25 8.63 -1.37 13.09
N SER A 26 9.28 -2.52 13.21
CA SER A 26 10.46 -2.87 12.42
C SER A 26 10.13 -3.12 10.95
N GLU A 27 11.13 -3.14 10.07
CA GLU A 27 10.91 -3.35 8.63
C GLU A 27 10.29 -4.73 8.33
N ASP A 28 10.73 -5.77 9.03
CA ASP A 28 10.16 -7.12 8.94
C ASP A 28 8.69 -7.15 9.38
N GLN A 29 8.36 -6.50 10.50
CA GLN A 29 6.97 -6.42 10.99
C GLN A 29 6.07 -5.67 10.01
N VAL A 30 6.56 -4.56 9.45
CA VAL A 30 5.82 -3.81 8.43
C VAL A 30 5.59 -4.67 7.20
N THR A 31 6.63 -5.34 6.70
CA THR A 31 6.55 -6.19 5.51
C THR A 31 5.60 -7.38 5.73
N ALA A 32 5.62 -7.99 6.91
CA ALA A 32 4.69 -9.05 7.28
C ALA A 32 3.22 -8.58 7.30
N LYS A 33 2.97 -7.33 7.74
CA LYS A 33 1.61 -6.77 7.87
C LYS A 33 1.05 -6.22 6.56
N TRP A 34 1.90 -5.59 5.75
CA TRP A 34 1.53 -4.86 4.53
C TRP A 34 1.88 -5.61 3.23
N GLU A 35 2.61 -6.72 3.32
CA GLU A 35 3.09 -7.52 2.17
C GLU A 35 4.02 -6.75 1.21
N VAL A 36 4.45 -5.55 1.62
CA VAL A 36 5.38 -4.65 0.93
C VAL A 36 6.30 -3.96 1.93
N PRO A 37 7.52 -3.56 1.53
CA PRO A 37 8.40 -2.77 2.39
C PRO A 37 7.80 -1.39 2.71
N PRO A 38 8.20 -0.75 3.83
CA PRO A 38 7.63 0.53 4.28
C PRO A 38 7.59 1.63 3.21
N LYS A 39 8.60 1.67 2.34
CA LYS A 39 8.72 2.66 1.25
C LYS A 39 7.64 2.55 0.16
N LEU A 40 6.94 1.43 0.09
CA LEU A 40 5.92 1.14 -0.93
C LEU A 40 4.49 1.15 -0.35
N ILE A 41 4.31 1.45 0.94
CA ILE A 41 2.97 1.52 1.55
C ILE A 41 2.14 2.63 0.89
N GLY A 42 2.74 3.79 0.62
CA GLY A 42 2.06 4.87 -0.09
C GLY A 42 1.52 4.44 -1.44
N ASP A 43 2.29 3.67 -2.21
CA ASP A 43 1.85 3.11 -3.50
C ASP A 43 0.65 2.17 -3.37
N VAL A 44 0.63 1.35 -2.30
CA VAL A 44 -0.50 0.47 -2.02
C VAL A 44 -1.73 1.30 -1.66
N LEU A 45 -1.59 2.31 -0.80
CA LEU A 45 -2.67 3.21 -0.42
C LEU A 45 -3.20 4.02 -1.61
N ALA A 46 -2.34 4.44 -2.54
CA ALA A 46 -2.76 5.13 -3.75
C ALA A 46 -3.75 4.30 -4.59
N LEU A 47 -3.57 2.97 -4.62
CA LEU A 47 -4.48 2.03 -5.30
C LEU A 47 -5.72 1.68 -4.47
N THR A 48 -5.56 1.45 -3.17
CA THR A 48 -6.68 1.01 -2.30
C THR A 48 -7.58 2.15 -1.87
N GLY A 49 -7.07 3.37 -1.84
CA GLY A 49 -7.65 4.49 -1.12
C GLY A 49 -7.44 4.37 0.39
N ASP A 50 -7.90 5.39 1.10
CA ASP A 50 -7.98 5.43 2.55
C ASP A 50 -9.34 5.99 2.98
N SER A 51 -10.17 5.15 3.58
CA SER A 51 -11.50 5.55 4.05
C SER A 51 -11.45 6.53 5.23
N VAL A 52 -10.40 6.47 6.06
CA VAL A 52 -10.25 7.33 7.23
C VAL A 52 -9.98 8.76 6.79
N ASP A 53 -9.17 8.92 5.75
CA ASP A 53 -8.83 10.22 5.15
C ASP A 53 -9.79 10.62 4.01
N ASN A 54 -10.88 9.86 3.82
CA ASN A 54 -11.87 10.06 2.77
C ASN A 54 -11.27 10.09 1.34
N ILE A 55 -10.18 9.36 1.13
CA ILE A 55 -9.49 9.20 -0.15
C ILE A 55 -10.06 7.97 -0.87
N PRO A 56 -10.77 8.14 -2.00
CA PRO A 56 -11.30 7.01 -2.76
C PRO A 56 -10.16 6.24 -3.46
N GLY A 57 -10.28 4.91 -3.46
CA GLY A 57 -9.42 4.02 -4.24
C GLY A 57 -10.06 3.57 -5.54
N ILE A 58 -9.33 2.80 -6.33
CA ILE A 58 -9.81 2.25 -7.61
C ILE A 58 -10.54 0.91 -7.47
N GLY A 59 -10.98 0.59 -6.24
CA GLY A 59 -11.67 -0.66 -5.93
C GLY A 59 -10.77 -1.90 -5.97
N LEU A 60 -9.47 -1.75 -5.69
CA LEU A 60 -8.57 -2.87 -5.42
C LEU A 60 -8.41 -3.05 -3.90
N GLY A 61 -8.48 -4.30 -3.43
CA GLY A 61 -8.21 -4.61 -2.04
C GLY A 61 -6.71 -4.59 -1.72
N ARG A 62 -6.35 -4.41 -0.44
CA ARG A 62 -4.96 -4.30 0.05
C ARG A 62 -4.05 -5.41 -0.47
N LYS A 63 -4.48 -6.68 -0.38
CA LYS A 63 -3.66 -7.82 -0.84
C LYS A 63 -3.35 -7.77 -2.34
N THR A 64 -4.35 -7.43 -3.15
CA THR A 64 -4.19 -7.32 -4.60
C THR A 64 -3.30 -6.13 -4.96
N ALA A 65 -3.50 -4.98 -4.33
CA ALA A 65 -2.66 -3.81 -4.51
C ALA A 65 -1.20 -4.08 -4.11
N ALA A 66 -0.97 -4.67 -2.93
CA ALA A 66 0.35 -5.06 -2.45
C ALA A 66 1.04 -6.06 -3.39
N ALA A 67 0.32 -7.06 -3.91
CA ALA A 67 0.85 -8.00 -4.88
C ALA A 67 1.30 -7.31 -6.19
N LEU A 68 0.50 -6.38 -6.73
CA LEU A 68 0.86 -5.61 -7.92
C LEU A 68 2.07 -4.72 -7.68
N ILE A 69 2.06 -3.96 -6.59
CA ILE A 69 3.18 -3.06 -6.26
C ILE A 69 4.47 -3.85 -6.06
N ARG A 70 4.41 -5.04 -5.48
CA ARG A 70 5.56 -5.93 -5.35
C ARG A 70 6.01 -6.53 -6.68
N GLU A 71 5.07 -6.96 -7.53
CA GLU A 71 5.36 -7.53 -8.87
C GLU A 71 6.04 -6.52 -9.79
N PHE A 72 5.61 -5.25 -9.73
CA PHE A 72 6.15 -4.18 -10.58
C PHE A 72 7.20 -3.31 -9.85
N ALA A 73 7.49 -3.60 -8.58
CA ALA A 73 8.41 -2.84 -7.73
C ALA A 73 8.07 -1.33 -7.57
N GLY A 74 6.78 -0.99 -7.61
CA GLY A 74 6.27 0.36 -7.39
C GLY A 74 5.07 0.73 -8.28
N LEU A 75 4.53 1.93 -8.04
CA LEU A 75 3.39 2.45 -8.80
C LEU A 75 3.76 2.91 -10.22
N GLU A 76 4.85 3.66 -10.39
CA GLU A 76 5.24 4.15 -11.72
C GLU A 76 5.52 3.00 -12.69
N PRO A 77 6.29 1.95 -12.33
CA PRO A 77 6.51 0.83 -13.23
C PRO A 77 5.22 0.05 -13.51
N LEU A 78 4.30 -0.06 -12.54
CA LEU A 78 2.98 -0.65 -12.73
C LEU A 78 2.19 0.13 -13.78
N LEU A 79 2.10 1.46 -13.63
CA LEU A 79 1.38 2.33 -14.54
C LEU A 79 1.99 2.38 -15.95
N ASN A 80 3.30 2.17 -16.07
CA ASN A 80 4.00 2.11 -17.36
C ASN A 80 3.91 0.73 -18.02
N ASN A 81 3.54 -0.32 -17.28
CA ASN A 81 3.47 -1.69 -17.78
C ASN A 81 2.11 -2.36 -17.48
N ILE A 82 1.02 -1.57 -17.51
CA ILE A 82 -0.34 -2.03 -17.22
C ILE A 82 -0.72 -3.27 -18.07
N ASP A 83 -0.22 -3.37 -19.30
CA ASP A 83 -0.47 -4.50 -20.20
C ASP A 83 0.08 -5.85 -19.71
N LYS A 84 1.04 -5.84 -18.79
CA LYS A 84 1.59 -7.06 -18.17
C LYS A 84 0.75 -7.55 -16.99
N VAL A 85 -0.24 -6.77 -16.54
CA VAL A 85 -1.16 -7.19 -15.48
C VAL A 85 -2.00 -8.36 -15.97
N LYS A 86 -1.87 -9.52 -15.32
CA LYS A 86 -2.48 -10.80 -15.74
C LYS A 86 -4.01 -10.75 -15.78
N SER A 87 -4.62 -10.05 -14.83
CA SER A 87 -6.07 -9.94 -14.73
C SER A 87 -6.60 -8.78 -15.58
N ALA A 88 -7.43 -9.09 -16.57
CA ALA A 88 -8.07 -8.08 -17.41
C ALA A 88 -8.89 -7.07 -16.59
N ARG A 89 -9.64 -7.56 -15.59
CA ARG A 89 -10.43 -6.69 -14.68
C ARG A 89 -9.55 -5.75 -13.86
N THR A 90 -8.41 -6.24 -13.38
CA THR A 90 -7.47 -5.41 -12.62
C THR A 90 -6.82 -4.37 -13.53
N ARG A 91 -6.45 -4.78 -14.74
CA ARG A 91 -5.90 -3.90 -15.76
C ARG A 91 -6.83 -2.74 -16.08
N GLU A 92 -8.11 -3.05 -16.32
CA GLU A 92 -9.15 -2.06 -16.60
C GLU A 92 -9.32 -1.07 -15.44
N LYS A 93 -9.37 -1.55 -14.19
CA LYS A 93 -9.45 -0.67 -13.01
C LYS A 93 -8.26 0.27 -12.89
N VAL A 94 -7.05 -0.23 -13.12
CA VAL A 94 -5.83 0.59 -13.06
C VAL A 94 -5.78 1.59 -14.21
N ALA A 95 -6.22 1.20 -15.40
CA ALA A 95 -6.28 2.08 -16.56
C ALA A 95 -7.32 3.22 -16.35
N ASN A 96 -8.54 2.87 -15.97
CA ASN A 96 -9.62 3.84 -15.74
C ASN A 96 -9.35 4.75 -14.54
N GLY A 97 -8.68 4.23 -13.52
CA GLY A 97 -8.34 4.96 -12.30
C GLY A 97 -6.97 5.62 -12.31
N ARG A 98 -6.28 5.68 -13.46
CA ARG A 98 -4.88 6.16 -13.56
C ARG A 98 -4.70 7.55 -12.97
N GLU A 99 -5.57 8.49 -13.31
CA GLU A 99 -5.49 9.87 -12.85
C GLU A 99 -5.70 9.98 -11.33
N GLN A 100 -6.72 9.30 -10.80
CA GLN A 100 -6.97 9.24 -9.36
C GLN A 100 -5.77 8.67 -8.60
N VAL A 101 -5.19 7.60 -9.10
CA VAL A 101 -4.05 6.92 -8.48
C VAL A 101 -2.80 7.81 -8.47
N LEU A 102 -2.60 8.63 -9.50
CA LEU A 102 -1.52 9.61 -9.53
C LEU A 102 -1.77 10.78 -8.57
N GLN A 103 -3.02 11.22 -8.39
CA GLN A 103 -3.37 12.25 -7.42
C GLN A 103 -3.27 11.77 -5.96
N ASN A 104 -3.53 10.48 -5.71
CA ASN A 104 -3.45 9.89 -4.39
C ASN A 104 -2.01 9.71 -3.88
N ARG A 105 -1.00 9.84 -4.74
CA ARG A 105 0.41 9.62 -4.41
C ARG A 105 1.14 10.92 -4.08
#